data_AF-A0A2N7Q302-F1
#
_entry.id   AF-A0A2N7Q302-F1
#
_cell.length_a   1.000
_cell.length_b   1.000
_cell.length_c   1.000
_cell.angle_alpha   90.00
_cell.angle_beta   90.00
_cell.angle_gamma   90.00
#
_symmetry.space_group_name_H-M   'P 1'
#
loop_
_entity.id
_entity.type
_entity.pdbx_description
1 polymer ?
#
loop_
_entity_poly.entity_id
_entity_poly.type
_entity_poly.pdbx_seq_one_letter_code
_entity_poly.pdbx_strand_id
1 'polypeptide(L)'
;MDIFKEGLEPVKEPTQEDVVDAINMILDKAPKWAIVEELEEIAEYILILEKALEKNGIALDKNDMNEIKFEDEEEFKKEKKWLLLHFVGKIIKKEGP
;
A
#
# COMPACT_ATOMS: atom_id res chain seq x y z
N MET A 1 1.60 -27.31 26.34
CA MET A 1 0.31 -26.92 25.71
C MET A 1 0.47 -25.47 25.30
N ASP A 2 0.62 -25.23 24.00
CA ASP A 2 0.83 -23.89 23.45
C ASP A 2 -0.52 -23.17 23.32
N ILE A 3 -0.77 -22.25 24.24
CA ILE A 3 -1.91 -21.33 24.31
C ILE A 3 -1.92 -20.27 23.18
N PHE A 4 -1.03 -20.38 22.18
CA PHE A 4 -0.95 -19.46 21.04
C PHE A 4 -1.48 -20.04 19.72
N LYS A 5 -2.06 -21.24 19.72
CA LYS A 5 -2.59 -21.89 18.51
C LYS A 5 -4.10 -21.73 18.29
N GLU A 6 -4.82 -21.07 19.19
CA GLU A 6 -6.25 -20.82 19.04
C GLU A 6 -6.51 -19.35 18.69
N GLY A 7 -7.03 -19.10 17.49
CA GLY A 7 -8.02 -18.03 17.31
C GLY A 7 -7.74 -16.91 16.31
N LEU A 8 -6.61 -16.86 15.61
CA LEU A 8 -6.49 -15.97 14.45
C LEU A 8 -6.72 -16.79 13.19
N GLU A 9 -7.93 -16.71 12.63
CA GLU A 9 -8.14 -17.11 11.24
C GLU A 9 -7.06 -16.39 10.40
N PRO A 10 -6.37 -17.11 9.49
CA PRO A 10 -5.41 -16.46 8.61
C PRO A 10 -6.13 -15.33 7.88
N VAL A 11 -5.59 -14.12 7.96
CA VAL A 11 -6.19 -12.97 7.27
C VAL A 11 -6.25 -13.34 5.79
N LYS A 12 -7.47 -13.51 5.27
CA LYS A 12 -7.69 -13.88 3.87
C LYS A 12 -6.99 -12.85 3.00
N GLU A 13 -6.15 -13.32 2.09
CA GLU A 13 -5.49 -12.42 1.15
C GLU A 13 -6.54 -11.67 0.32
N PRO A 14 -6.45 -10.33 0.22
CA PRO A 14 -7.38 -9.54 -0.56
C PRO A 14 -7.27 -9.92 -2.03
N THR A 15 -8.41 -10.04 -2.69
CA THR A 15 -8.49 -10.14 -4.14
C THR A 15 -8.28 -8.77 -4.78
N GLN A 16 -8.10 -8.74 -6.10
CA GLN A 16 -8.06 -7.47 -6.83
C GLN A 16 -9.40 -6.74 -6.77
N GLU A 17 -10.51 -7.46 -6.70
CA GLU A 17 -11.87 -6.91 -6.59
C GLU A 17 -12.05 -6.20 -5.24
N ASP A 18 -11.60 -6.81 -4.13
CA ASP A 18 -11.62 -6.19 -2.80
C ASP A 18 -10.90 -4.82 -2.79
N VAL A 19 -9.77 -4.72 -3.49
CA VAL A 19 -9.00 -3.46 -3.62
C VAL A 19 -9.77 -2.43 -4.43
N VAL A 20 -10.34 -2.83 -5.57
CA VAL A 20 -11.10 -1.91 -6.44
C VAL A 20 -12.34 -1.39 -5.72
N ASP A 21 -13.08 -2.25 -5.03
CA ASP A 21 -14.26 -1.87 -4.26
C ASP A 21 -13.92 -0.90 -3.13
N ALA A 22 -12.82 -1.17 -2.40
CA ALA A 22 -12.33 -0.31 -1.35
C ALA A 22 -11.93 1.08 -1.87
N ILE A 23 -11.25 1.14 -3.03
CA ILE A 23 -10.89 2.41 -3.68
C ILE A 23 -12.14 3.16 -4.17
N ASN A 24 -13.07 2.47 -4.83
CA ASN A 24 -14.31 3.11 -5.30
C ASN A 24 -15.14 3.65 -4.14
N MET A 25 -15.18 2.93 -3.01
CA MET A 25 -15.86 3.39 -1.80
C MET A 25 -15.28 4.71 -1.29
N ILE A 26 -13.96 4.87 -1.21
CA ILE A 26 -13.36 6.14 -0.76
C ILE A 26 -13.56 7.26 -1.79
N LEU A 27 -13.47 6.97 -3.09
CA LEU A 27 -13.70 7.98 -4.12
C LEU A 27 -15.12 8.53 -4.08
N ASP A 28 -16.09 7.71 -3.69
CA ASP A 28 -17.50 8.07 -3.56
C ASP A 28 -17.81 8.79 -2.24
N LYS A 29 -17.30 8.26 -1.13
CA LYS A 29 -17.76 8.64 0.22
C LYS A 29 -16.79 9.52 0.98
N ALA A 30 -15.49 9.44 0.70
CA ALA A 30 -14.51 10.14 1.50
C ALA A 30 -14.50 11.65 1.21
N PRO A 31 -14.25 12.50 2.23
CA PRO A 31 -13.98 13.91 1.99
C PRO A 31 -12.77 14.07 1.08
N LYS A 32 -12.91 14.90 0.03
CA LYS A 32 -11.84 15.14 -0.95
C LYS A 32 -10.53 15.58 -0.31
N TRP A 33 -10.59 16.34 0.79
CA TRP A 33 -9.39 16.79 1.50
C TRP A 33 -8.62 15.61 2.10
N ALA A 34 -9.28 14.57 2.61
CA ALA A 34 -8.62 13.41 3.20
C ALA A 34 -7.90 12.58 2.14
N ILE A 35 -8.50 12.46 0.94
CA ILE A 35 -7.85 11.84 -0.22
C ILE A 35 -6.63 12.65 -0.65
N VAL A 36 -6.75 13.97 -0.77
CA VAL A 36 -5.65 14.86 -1.19
C VAL A 36 -4.50 14.78 -0.19
N GLU A 37 -4.78 14.86 1.10
CA GLU A 37 -3.76 14.78 2.16
C GLU A 37 -3.03 13.42 2.13
N GLU A 38 -3.73 12.31 1.93
CA GLU A 38 -3.09 11.01 1.80
C GLU A 38 -2.22 10.92 0.54
N LEU A 39 -2.65 11.51 -0.58
CA LEU A 39 -1.83 11.58 -1.81
C LEU A 39 -0.56 12.43 -1.60
N GLU A 40 -0.66 13.54 -0.87
CA GLU A 40 0.49 14.38 -0.51
C GLU A 40 1.49 13.62 0.38
N GLU A 41 1.00 12.89 1.39
CA GLU A 41 1.85 12.03 2.23
C GLU A 41 2.55 10.93 1.45
N ILE A 42 1.86 10.29 0.49
CA ILE A 42 2.47 9.26 -0.38
C ILE A 42 3.54 9.88 -1.27
N ALA A 43 3.28 11.06 -1.85
CA ALA A 43 4.26 11.76 -2.67
C ALA A 43 5.51 12.15 -1.85
N GLU A 44 5.32 12.65 -0.63
CA GLU A 44 6.42 12.94 0.28
C GLU A 44 7.23 11.67 0.61
N TYR A 45 6.56 10.55 0.89
CA TYR A 45 7.21 9.28 1.16
C TYR A 45 8.07 8.81 -0.03
N ILE A 46 7.56 8.91 -1.27
CA ILE A 46 8.32 8.57 -2.48
C ILE A 46 9.55 9.47 -2.62
N LEU A 47 9.41 10.78 -2.43
CA LEU A 47 10.54 11.72 -2.51
C LEU A 47 11.61 11.43 -1.44
N ILE A 48 11.22 11.02 -0.24
CA ILE A 48 12.16 10.61 0.81
C ILE A 48 12.94 9.35 0.38
N LEU A 49 12.25 8.37 -0.22
CA LEU A 49 12.90 7.16 -0.73
C LEU A 49 13.88 7.49 -1.85
N GLU A 50 13.50 8.32 -2.82
CA GLU A 50 14.39 8.77 -3.90
C GLU A 50 15.64 9.47 -3.35
N LYS A 51 15.46 10.40 -2.41
CA LYS A 51 16.60 11.07 -1.74
C LYS A 51 17.48 10.08 -0.96
N ALA A 52 16.90 9.07 -0.33
CA ALA A 52 17.64 8.04 0.37
C ALA A 52 18.45 7.19 -0.60
N LEU A 53 17.88 6.79 -1.74
CA LEU A 53 18.59 6.05 -2.79
C LEU A 53 19.76 6.88 -3.35
N GLU A 54 19.52 8.14 -3.70
CA GLU A 54 20.56 9.07 -4.18
C GLU A 54 21.70 9.22 -3.15
N LYS A 55 21.36 9.41 -1.86
CA LYS A 55 22.35 9.55 -0.79
C LYS A 55 23.22 8.30 -0.61
N ASN A 56 22.67 7.13 -0.89
CA ASN A 56 23.39 5.86 -0.83
C ASN A 56 24.06 5.50 -2.17
N GLY A 57 24.01 6.38 -3.18
CA GLY A 57 24.61 6.14 -4.49
C GLY A 57 23.90 5.04 -5.29
N ILE A 58 22.64 4.76 -4.97
CA ILE A 58 21.83 3.77 -5.67
C ILE A 58 21.10 4.49 -6.80
N ALA A 59 21.47 4.15 -8.04
CA ALA A 59 20.68 4.51 -9.22
C ALA A 59 19.66 3.39 -9.45
N LEU A 60 18.39 3.78 -9.59
CA LEU A 60 17.28 2.87 -9.86
C LEU A 60 16.65 3.31 -11.17
N ASP A 61 17.08 2.70 -12.27
CA ASP A 61 16.52 2.97 -13.58
C ASP A 61 15.29 2.09 -13.85
N LYS A 62 14.67 2.30 -15.02
CA LYS A 62 13.45 1.57 -15.38
C LYS A 62 13.66 0.07 -15.54
N ASN A 63 14.86 -0.36 -15.95
CA ASN A 63 15.19 -1.77 -16.06
C ASN A 63 15.35 -2.38 -14.67
N ASP A 64 16.07 -1.71 -13.76
CA ASP A 64 16.23 -2.15 -12.36
C ASP A 64 14.86 -2.33 -11.68
N MET A 65 13.96 -1.36 -11.85
CA MET A 65 12.60 -1.44 -11.31
C MET A 65 11.80 -2.62 -11.88
N ASN A 66 11.96 -2.90 -13.19
CA ASN A 66 11.27 -4.03 -13.80
C ASN A 66 11.85 -5.35 -13.29
N GLU A 67 13.17 -5.47 -13.18
CA GLU A 67 13.82 -6.66 -12.64
C GLU A 67 13.33 -6.97 -11.23
N ILE A 68 13.34 -5.98 -10.32
CA ILE A 68 12.82 -6.13 -8.95
C ILE A 68 11.35 -6.56 -8.95
N LYS A 69 10.53 -5.95 -9.82
CA LYS A 69 9.11 -6.29 -9.92
C LYS A 69 8.89 -7.73 -10.43
N PHE A 70 9.74 -8.23 -11.31
CA PHE A 70 9.59 -9.55 -11.93
C PHE A 70 10.37 -10.66 -11.22
N GLU A 71 11.31 -10.32 -10.33
CA GLU A 71 12.04 -11.28 -9.49
C GLU A 71 11.07 -12.07 -8.59
N ASP A 72 10.06 -11.40 -8.05
CA ASP A 72 8.94 -12.02 -7.32
C ASP A 72 7.62 -11.34 -7.67
N GLU A 73 7.12 -11.61 -8.89
CA GLU A 73 5.92 -10.94 -9.41
C GLU A 73 4.66 -11.24 -8.57
N GLU A 74 4.55 -12.46 -8.02
CA GLU A 74 3.40 -12.84 -7.20
C GLU A 74 3.41 -12.11 -5.84
N GLU A 75 4.55 -12.11 -5.14
CA GLU A 75 4.65 -11.37 -3.87
C GLU A 75 4.52 -9.87 -4.09
N PHE A 76 5.13 -9.31 -5.15
CA PHE A 76 4.97 -7.89 -5.49
C PHE A 76 3.50 -7.51 -5.72
N LYS A 77 2.73 -8.35 -6.44
CA LYS A 77 1.29 -8.14 -6.64
C LYS A 77 0.54 -8.18 -5.32
N LYS A 78 0.88 -9.11 -4.43
CA LYS A 78 0.28 -9.24 -3.10
C LYS A 78 0.59 -8.03 -2.21
N GLU A 79 1.85 -7.64 -2.10
CA GLU A 79 2.28 -6.45 -1.34
C GLU A 79 1.60 -5.19 -1.87
N LYS A 80 1.50 -5.03 -3.19
CA LYS A 80 0.79 -3.90 -3.80
C LYS A 80 -0.67 -3.84 -3.36
N LYS A 81 -1.40 -4.96 -3.33
CA LYS A 81 -2.80 -4.99 -2.85
C LYS A 81 -2.91 -4.56 -1.39
N TRP A 82 -2.03 -5.07 -0.54
CA TRP A 82 -1.98 -4.70 0.88
C TRP A 82 -1.68 -3.22 1.09
N LEU A 83 -0.72 -2.68 0.35
CA LEU A 83 -0.34 -1.27 0.43
C LEU A 83 -1.50 -0.36 0.02
N LEU A 84 -2.22 -0.71 -1.06
CA LEU A 84 -3.39 0.04 -1.49
C LEU A 84 -4.50 0.03 -0.43
N LEU A 85 -4.81 -1.14 0.16
CA LEU A 85 -5.78 -1.22 1.26
C LEU A 85 -5.33 -0.48 2.52
N HIS A 86 -4.03 -0.44 2.79
CA HIS A 86 -3.48 0.35 3.89
C HIS A 86 -3.79 1.84 3.71
N PHE A 87 -3.58 2.40 2.50
CA PHE A 87 -3.92 3.79 2.21
C PHE A 87 -5.41 4.07 2.30
N VAL A 88 -6.25 3.16 1.79
CA VAL A 88 -7.71 3.24 1.98
C VAL A 88 -8.04 3.30 3.48
N GLY A 89 -7.45 2.41 4.28
CA GLY A 89 -7.65 2.36 5.73
C GLY A 89 -7.21 3.63 6.45
N LYS A 90 -6.15 4.31 5.98
CA LYS A 90 -5.73 5.61 6.52
C LYS A 90 -6.76 6.70 6.25
N ILE A 91 -7.31 6.77 5.03
CA ILE A 91 -8.35 7.73 4.66
C ILE A 91 -9.60 7.52 5.54
N ILE A 92 -10.08 6.28 5.67
CA ILE A 92 -11.23 5.94 6.52
C ILE A 92 -10.99 6.35 7.98
N LYS A 93 -9.79 6.14 8.52
CA LYS A 93 -9.47 6.54 9.90
C LYS A 93 -9.47 8.05 10.11
N LYS A 94 -9.10 8.84 9.09
CA LYS A 94 -9.11 10.32 9.16
C LYS A 94 -10.53 10.89 9.22
N GLU A 95 -11.53 10.15 8.74
CA GLU A 95 -12.94 10.53 8.83
C GLU A 95 -13.51 10.35 10.25
N GLY A 96 -12.90 9.47 11.06
CA GLY A 96 -13.46 9.03 12.34
C GLY A 96 -14.67 8.09 12.14
N PRO A 97 -15.09 7.35 13.19
CA PRO A 97 -16.35 6.61 13.18
C PRO A 97 -17.59 7.53 13.11
#